data_AF-A0A1R1SS91-F1
#
_entry.id   AF-A0A1R1SS91-F1
#
_cell.length_a   1.000
_cell.length_b   1.000
_cell.length_c   1.000
_cell.angle_alpha   90.00
_cell.angle_beta   90.00
_cell.angle_gamma   90.00
#
_symmetry.space_group_name_H-M   'P 1'
#
loop_
_entity.id
_entity.type
_entity.pdbx_description
1 polymer ?
#
loop_
_entity_poly.entity_id
_entity_poly.type
_entity_poly.pdbx_seq_one_letter_code
_entity_poly.pdbx_strand_id
1 'polypeptide(L)'
;RRSPPPPPAGFAYPAATEAAEAALGRETVTALLAAGRAGEALTVLGTLRPAVRERGRFRLLTAQALLARGDAAAARAIFDEGFEVADLREGDEALSETWYAIAERLVAGDGGAVTEDVRERARAEHPLPERYEFRMRPA
;
A
#
# COMPACT_ATOMS: atom_id res chain seq x y z
N ARG A 1 -12.21 -37.90 -26.97
CA ARG A 1 -12.04 -36.92 -25.88
C ARG A 1 -13.34 -36.12 -25.79
N ARG A 2 -14.14 -36.29 -24.73
CA ARG A 2 -15.33 -35.44 -24.52
C ARG A 2 -14.85 -34.12 -23.90
N SER A 3 -15.18 -32.99 -24.52
CA SER A 3 -15.00 -31.67 -23.89
C SER A 3 -15.82 -31.61 -22.61
N PRO A 4 -15.31 -30.98 -21.54
CA PRO A 4 -16.09 -30.76 -20.33
C PRO A 4 -17.33 -29.90 -20.66
N PRO A 5 -18.48 -30.15 -20.00
CA PRO A 5 -19.67 -29.34 -20.21
C PRO A 5 -19.39 -27.88 -19.81
N PRO A 6 -20.00 -26.89 -20.48
CA PRO A 6 -19.88 -25.50 -20.07
C PRO A 6 -20.46 -25.34 -18.65
N PRO A 7 -19.85 -24.48 -17.81
CA PRO A 7 -20.37 -24.22 -16.47
C PRO A 7 -21.80 -23.66 -16.55
N PRO A 8 -22.69 -24.02 -15.62
CA PRO A 8 -24.08 -23.54 -15.67
C PRO A 8 -24.13 -22.03 -15.42
N ALA A 9 -25.01 -21.34 -16.15
CA ALA A 9 -25.25 -19.91 -16.01
C ALA A 9 -25.73 -19.59 -14.58
N GLY A 10 -24.87 -18.97 -13.78
CA GLY A 10 -25.17 -18.62 -12.38
C GLY A 10 -24.00 -18.78 -11.40
N PHE A 11 -22.88 -19.41 -11.77
CA PHE A 11 -21.69 -19.42 -10.92
C PHE A 11 -20.97 -18.06 -11.02
N ALA A 12 -21.20 -17.19 -10.04
CA ALA A 12 -20.21 -16.18 -9.69
C ALA A 12 -18.93 -16.94 -9.31
N TYR A 13 -17.83 -16.70 -10.03
CA TYR A 13 -16.53 -17.26 -9.68
C TYR A 13 -15.93 -16.36 -8.60
N PRO A 14 -16.06 -16.68 -7.30
CA PRO A 14 -15.67 -15.77 -6.22
C PRO A 14 -14.20 -15.33 -6.37
N ALA A 15 -13.33 -16.25 -6.75
CA ALA A 15 -11.92 -15.97 -7.04
C ALA A 15 -11.72 -15.01 -8.24
N ALA A 16 -12.49 -15.15 -9.32
CA ALA A 16 -12.38 -14.26 -10.48
C ALA A 16 -12.93 -12.86 -10.17
N THR A 17 -14.03 -12.79 -9.41
CA THR A 17 -14.59 -11.51 -8.94
C THR A 17 -13.63 -10.82 -7.98
N GLU A 18 -12.96 -11.54 -7.08
CA GLU A 18 -11.91 -10.99 -6.21
C GLU A 18 -10.69 -10.49 -6.98
N ALA A 19 -10.23 -11.23 -7.99
CA ALA A 19 -9.12 -10.80 -8.83
C ALA A 19 -9.48 -9.52 -9.62
N ALA A 20 -10.69 -9.45 -10.18
CA ALA A 20 -11.17 -8.27 -10.88
C ALA A 20 -11.30 -7.06 -9.95
N GLU A 21 -11.87 -7.24 -8.74
CA GLU A 21 -11.95 -6.16 -7.75
C GLU A 21 -10.57 -5.72 -7.27
N ALA A 22 -9.64 -6.65 -7.06
CA ALA A 22 -8.26 -6.30 -6.71
C ALA A 22 -7.57 -5.51 -7.83
N ALA A 23 -7.77 -5.88 -9.09
CA ALA A 23 -7.22 -5.14 -10.22
C ALA A 23 -7.83 -3.73 -10.29
N LEU A 24 -9.15 -3.62 -10.34
CA LEU A 24 -9.86 -2.34 -10.45
C LEU A 24 -9.61 -1.43 -9.24
N GLY A 25 -9.62 -2.00 -8.03
CA GLY A 25 -9.33 -1.29 -6.79
C GLY A 25 -7.92 -0.70 -6.80
N ARG A 26 -6.91 -1.49 -7.23
CA ARG A 26 -5.53 -1.01 -7.32
C ARG A 26 -5.40 0.13 -8.32
N GLU A 27 -5.94 -0.04 -9.54
CA GLU A 27 -5.87 0.99 -10.58
C GLU A 27 -6.57 2.28 -10.13
N THR A 28 -7.77 2.15 -9.56
CA THR A 28 -8.57 3.30 -9.09
C THR A 28 -7.84 4.05 -7.97
N VAL A 29 -7.35 3.34 -6.95
CA VAL A 29 -6.65 3.96 -5.81
C VAL A 29 -5.36 4.62 -6.27
N THR A 30 -4.59 3.98 -7.15
CA THR A 30 -3.36 4.56 -7.73
C THR A 30 -3.66 5.85 -8.48
N ALA A 31 -4.70 5.85 -9.33
CA ALA A 31 -5.10 7.05 -10.08
C ALA A 31 -5.58 8.19 -9.16
N LEU A 32 -6.32 7.88 -8.10
CA LEU A 32 -6.76 8.87 -7.12
C LEU A 32 -5.59 9.49 -6.35
N LEU A 33 -4.61 8.69 -5.94
CA LEU A 33 -3.40 9.18 -5.29
C LEU A 33 -2.57 10.07 -6.22
N ALA A 34 -2.39 9.66 -7.48
CA ALA A 34 -1.72 10.48 -8.49
C ALA A 34 -2.43 11.82 -8.73
N ALA A 35 -3.76 11.87 -8.57
CA ALA A 35 -4.56 13.08 -8.66
C ALA A 35 -4.65 13.90 -7.36
N GLY A 36 -3.94 13.51 -6.29
CA GLY A 36 -3.99 14.19 -4.99
C GLY A 36 -5.30 13.98 -4.21
N ARG A 37 -6.15 13.03 -4.62
CA ARG A 37 -7.48 12.76 -4.05
C ARG A 37 -7.43 11.69 -2.96
N ALA A 38 -6.57 11.90 -1.97
CA ALA A 38 -6.29 10.92 -0.91
C ALA A 38 -7.52 10.49 -0.10
N GLY A 39 -8.46 11.41 0.18
CA GLY A 39 -9.69 11.08 0.90
C GLY A 39 -10.61 10.12 0.12
N GLU A 40 -10.67 10.27 -1.20
CA GLU A 40 -11.44 9.38 -2.06
C GLU A 40 -10.74 8.03 -2.22
N ALA A 41 -9.41 8.02 -2.29
CA ALA A 41 -8.63 6.79 -2.26
C ALA A 41 -8.94 5.96 -1.01
N LEU A 42 -8.97 6.58 0.18
CA LEU A 42 -9.34 5.92 1.43
C LEU A 42 -10.79 5.43 1.43
N THR A 43 -11.70 6.19 0.80
CA THR A 43 -13.10 5.77 0.65
C THR A 43 -13.20 4.49 -0.19
N VAL A 44 -12.51 4.45 -1.34
CA VAL A 44 -12.46 3.23 -2.18
C VAL A 44 -11.83 2.07 -1.42
N LEU A 45 -10.73 2.28 -0.72
CA LEU A 45 -10.09 1.22 0.08
C LEU A 45 -11.03 0.65 1.15
N GLY A 46 -11.87 1.49 1.76
CA GLY A 46 -12.86 1.08 2.75
C GLY A 46 -14.05 0.28 2.20
N THR A 47 -14.33 0.36 0.90
CA THR A 47 -15.43 -0.39 0.26
C THR A 47 -14.99 -1.76 -0.28
N LEU A 48 -13.67 -2.00 -0.38
CA LEU A 48 -13.15 -3.28 -0.84
C LEU A 48 -13.47 -4.41 0.15
N ARG A 49 -13.72 -5.60 -0.39
CA ARG A 49 -13.93 -6.80 0.42
C ARG A 49 -12.72 -7.08 1.32
N PRO A 50 -12.92 -7.68 2.51
CA PRO A 50 -11.83 -8.06 3.42
C PRO A 50 -10.69 -8.81 2.74
N ALA A 51 -11.02 -9.82 1.94
CA ALA A 51 -10.06 -10.64 1.19
C ALA A 51 -9.20 -9.87 0.18
N VAL A 52 -9.63 -8.67 -0.25
CA VAL A 52 -8.88 -7.78 -1.14
C VAL A 52 -8.09 -6.76 -0.33
N ARG A 53 -8.74 -6.05 0.60
CA ARG A 53 -8.12 -4.97 1.39
C ARG A 53 -6.98 -5.45 2.29
N GLU A 54 -7.03 -6.70 2.75
CA GLU A 54 -6.03 -7.28 3.66
C GLU A 54 -4.75 -7.73 2.94
N ARG A 55 -4.75 -7.75 1.60
CA ARG A 55 -3.55 -8.03 0.81
C ARG A 55 -2.52 -6.91 1.02
N GLY A 56 -1.24 -7.26 1.11
CA GLY A 56 -0.21 -6.27 1.43
C GLY A 56 -0.12 -5.10 0.46
N ARG A 57 -0.42 -5.31 -0.84
CA ARG A 57 -0.50 -4.21 -1.82
C ARG A 57 -1.50 -3.13 -1.41
N PHE A 58 -2.66 -3.53 -0.90
CA PHE A 58 -3.70 -2.60 -0.43
C PHE A 58 -3.36 -1.98 0.92
N ARG A 59 -2.64 -2.70 1.79
CA ARG A 59 -2.06 -2.11 3.01
C ARG A 59 -1.05 -1.01 2.69
N LEU A 60 -0.16 -1.23 1.71
CA LEU A 60 0.77 -0.21 1.23
C LEU A 60 0.03 1.01 0.67
N LEU A 61 -0.96 0.80 -0.20
CA LEU A 61 -1.78 1.89 -0.75
C LEU A 61 -2.53 2.66 0.32
N THR A 62 -2.98 1.97 1.38
CA THR A 62 -3.63 2.62 2.53
C THR A 62 -2.65 3.52 3.28
N ALA A 63 -1.42 3.05 3.53
CA ALA A 63 -0.38 3.86 4.18
C ALA A 63 -0.02 5.11 3.33
N GLN A 64 0.12 4.95 2.01
CA GLN A 64 0.36 6.06 1.09
C GLN A 64 -0.80 7.07 1.09
N ALA A 65 -2.04 6.60 1.11
CA ALA A 65 -3.21 7.46 1.16
C ALA A 65 -3.33 8.22 2.49
N LEU A 66 -3.04 7.57 3.62
CA LEU A 66 -2.99 8.22 4.94
C LEU A 66 -1.90 9.30 4.98
N LEU A 67 -0.69 8.98 4.49
CA LEU A 67 0.41 9.92 4.40
C LEU A 67 0.06 11.14 3.53
N ALA A 68 -0.56 10.93 2.36
CA ALA A 68 -0.99 12.00 1.46
C ALA A 68 -2.08 12.89 2.08
N ARG A 69 -2.88 12.36 3.01
CA ARG A 69 -3.86 13.12 3.80
C ARG A 69 -3.21 13.89 4.97
N GLY A 70 -1.93 13.66 5.25
CA GLY A 70 -1.19 14.24 6.37
C GLY A 70 -1.21 13.39 7.65
N ASP A 71 -1.73 12.18 7.60
CA ASP A 71 -1.88 11.29 8.75
C ASP A 71 -0.70 10.30 8.83
N ALA A 72 0.50 10.83 9.07
CA ALA A 72 1.73 10.04 9.10
C ALA A 72 1.73 9.00 10.25
N ALA A 73 1.09 9.32 11.38
CA ALA A 73 0.97 8.41 12.51
C ALA A 73 0.12 7.17 12.17
N ALA A 74 -1.04 7.35 11.53
CA ALA A 74 -1.85 6.22 11.09
C ALA A 74 -1.16 5.42 9.98
N ALA A 75 -0.46 6.11 9.06
CA ALA A 75 0.34 5.44 8.03
C ALA A 75 1.44 4.56 8.66
N ARG A 76 2.10 5.05 9.72
CA ARG A 76 3.11 4.30 10.47
C ARG A 76 2.56 3.05 11.13
N ALA A 77 1.38 3.15 11.75
CA ALA A 77 0.73 2.02 12.42
C ALA A 77 0.54 0.80 11.48
N ILE A 78 0.25 1.03 10.19
CA ILE A 78 0.13 -0.05 9.19
C ILE A 78 1.45 -0.80 8.99
N PHE A 79 2.58 -0.08 8.98
CA PHE A 79 3.90 -0.72 8.89
C PHE A 79 4.27 -1.43 10.19
N ASP A 80 3.90 -0.88 11.35
CA ASP A 80 4.17 -1.48 12.65
C ASP A 80 3.39 -2.80 12.83
N GLU A 81 2.13 -2.87 12.35
CA GLU A 81 1.34 -4.11 12.26
C GLU A 81 2.04 -5.19 11.41
N GLY A 82 2.79 -4.77 10.38
CA GLY A 82 3.50 -5.65 9.48
C GLY A 82 2.63 -6.22 8.36
N PHE A 83 3.17 -6.25 7.14
CA PHE A 83 2.51 -6.87 6.00
C PHE A 83 3.47 -7.29 4.90
N GLU A 84 2.99 -8.23 4.08
CA GLU A 84 3.71 -8.78 2.94
C GLU A 84 3.04 -8.45 1.61
N VAL A 85 3.79 -7.82 0.70
CA VAL A 85 3.35 -7.50 -0.65
C VAL A 85 3.84 -8.62 -1.57
N ALA A 86 2.94 -9.56 -1.90
CA ALA A 86 3.29 -10.77 -2.65
C ALA A 86 3.70 -10.52 -4.11
N ASP A 87 3.34 -9.37 -4.69
CA ASP A 87 3.65 -8.98 -6.07
C ASP A 87 4.77 -7.92 -6.14
N LEU A 88 5.54 -7.75 -5.06
CA LEU A 88 6.66 -6.82 -5.04
C LEU A 88 7.76 -7.37 -5.97
N ARG A 89 8.10 -6.61 -7.02
CA ARG A 89 9.26 -6.94 -7.83
C ARG A 89 10.53 -6.63 -7.04
N GLU A 90 11.57 -7.40 -7.27
CA GLU A 90 12.90 -7.09 -6.76
C GLU A 90 13.32 -5.68 -7.23
N GLY A 91 13.69 -4.81 -6.28
CA GLY A 91 13.99 -3.40 -6.55
C GLY A 91 12.77 -2.44 -6.56
N ASP A 92 11.57 -2.89 -6.19
CA ASP A 92 10.43 -2.00 -5.99
C ASP A 92 10.58 -1.25 -4.65
N GLU A 93 11.14 -0.04 -4.75
CA GLU A 93 11.44 0.84 -3.62
C GLU A 93 10.17 1.41 -2.94
N ALA A 94 8.96 1.13 -3.44
CA ALA A 94 7.74 1.72 -2.91
C ALA A 94 7.54 1.50 -1.40
N LEU A 95 8.01 0.37 -0.84
CA LEU A 95 7.95 0.12 0.61
C LEU A 95 8.91 1.03 1.38
N SER A 96 10.19 1.08 0.98
CA SER A 96 11.20 1.91 1.64
C SER A 96 10.90 3.39 1.49
N GLU A 97 10.51 3.83 0.28
CA GLU A 97 10.13 5.22 0.02
C GLU A 97 8.94 5.63 0.88
N THR A 98 7.90 4.79 0.98
CA THR A 98 6.76 5.10 1.83
C THR A 98 7.15 5.14 3.31
N TRP A 99 7.99 4.20 3.78
CA TRP A 99 8.49 4.20 5.16
C TRP A 99 9.26 5.48 5.51
N TYR A 100 10.22 5.87 4.66
CA TYR A 100 11.02 7.06 4.91
C TYR A 100 10.19 8.34 4.77
N ALA A 101 9.27 8.42 3.81
CA ALA A 101 8.35 9.56 3.71
C ALA A 101 7.45 9.71 4.95
N ILE A 102 7.02 8.59 5.56
CA ILE A 102 6.31 8.61 6.85
C ILE A 102 7.23 9.14 7.95
N ALA A 103 8.43 8.58 8.08
CA ALA A 103 9.40 8.99 9.10
C ALA A 103 9.76 10.48 8.99
N GLU A 104 9.99 10.97 7.78
CA GLU A 104 10.24 12.38 7.47
C GLU A 104 9.09 13.27 7.95
N ARG A 105 7.83 12.87 7.70
CA ARG A 105 6.67 13.64 8.17
C ARG A 105 6.50 13.59 9.69
N LEU A 106 6.82 12.46 10.33
CA LEU A 106 6.81 12.37 11.80
C LEU A 106 7.86 13.27 12.44
N VAL A 107 9.07 13.33 11.86
CA VAL A 107 10.17 14.19 12.35
C VAL A 107 9.89 15.66 12.07
N ALA A 108 9.32 15.99 10.91
CA ALA A 108 8.95 17.36 10.56
C ALA A 108 7.80 17.90 11.44
N GLY A 109 6.88 17.02 11.86
CA GLY A 109 5.65 17.40 12.57
C GLY A 109 4.61 18.06 11.65
N ASP A 110 3.46 18.41 12.23
CA ASP A 110 2.34 18.98 11.49
C ASP A 110 2.70 20.33 10.86
N GLY A 111 2.59 20.39 9.52
CA GLY A 111 2.94 21.59 8.75
C GLY A 111 4.44 21.87 8.61
N GLY A 112 5.30 21.04 9.21
CA GLY A 112 6.76 21.14 9.06
C GLY A 112 7.22 20.82 7.64
N ALA A 113 8.21 21.55 7.16
CA ALA A 113 8.85 21.27 5.88
C ALA A 113 9.83 20.09 6.02
N VAL A 114 9.83 19.19 5.03
CA VAL A 114 10.82 18.11 4.95
C VAL A 114 12.11 18.68 4.34
N THR A 115 13.00 19.16 5.22
CA THR A 115 14.35 19.62 4.87
C THR A 115 15.34 18.45 4.82
N GLU A 116 16.56 18.67 4.34
CA GLU A 116 17.59 17.64 4.34
C GLU A 116 17.94 17.16 5.76
N ASP A 117 18.05 18.09 6.72
CA ASP A 117 18.26 17.74 8.14
C ASP A 117 17.13 16.85 8.68
N VAL A 118 15.88 17.08 8.25
CA VAL A 118 14.74 16.22 8.62
C VAL A 118 14.90 14.82 8.01
N ARG A 119 15.35 14.72 6.76
CA ARG A 119 15.58 13.41 6.12
C ARG A 119 16.69 12.63 6.80
N GLU A 120 17.82 13.29 7.09
CA GLU A 120 18.94 12.68 7.80
C GLU A 120 18.52 12.16 9.18
N ARG A 121 17.82 13.01 9.94
CA ARG A 121 17.27 12.63 11.25
C ARG A 121 16.25 11.50 11.15
N ALA A 122 15.33 11.54 10.18
CA ALA A 122 14.36 10.48 9.97
C ALA A 122 15.02 9.13 9.69
N ARG A 123 16.10 9.11 8.89
CA ARG A 123 16.86 7.88 8.63
C ARG A 123 17.60 7.36 9.87
N ALA A 124 18.12 8.26 10.70
CA ALA A 124 18.81 7.89 11.93
C ALA A 124 17.85 7.42 13.05
N GLU A 125 16.73 8.11 13.23
CA GLU A 125 15.74 7.85 14.29
C GLU A 125 14.77 6.72 13.91
N HIS A 126 14.54 6.48 12.62
CA HIS A 126 13.60 5.48 12.10
C HIS A 126 14.23 4.60 11.01
N PRO A 127 15.21 3.74 11.35
CA PRO A 127 15.80 2.82 10.39
C PRO A 127 14.72 1.90 9.80
N LEU A 128 14.89 1.52 8.53
CA LEU A 128 13.99 0.58 7.87
C LEU A 128 14.02 -0.77 8.61
N PRO A 129 12.87 -1.32 9.04
CA PRO A 129 12.84 -2.61 9.73
C PRO A 129 13.31 -3.73 8.82
N GLU A 130 14.04 -4.71 9.37
CA GLU A 130 14.63 -5.82 8.62
C GLU A 130 13.63 -6.56 7.71
N ARG A 131 12.38 -6.75 8.19
CA ARG A 131 11.29 -7.40 7.43
C ARG A 131 10.93 -6.71 6.10
N TYR A 132 11.30 -5.43 5.98
CA TYR A 132 11.15 -4.62 4.77
C TYR A 132 12.49 -4.46 4.04
N GLU A 133 13.62 -4.53 4.76
CA GLU A 133 14.97 -4.55 4.17
C GLU A 133 15.25 -5.83 3.36
N PHE A 134 14.91 -7.02 3.87
CA PHE A 134 15.17 -8.29 3.17
C PHE A 134 14.48 -8.39 1.81
N ARG A 135 13.39 -7.66 1.59
CA ARG A 135 12.70 -7.60 0.29
C ARG A 135 13.39 -6.68 -0.72
N MET A 136 14.36 -5.89 -0.27
CA MET A 136 15.13 -4.95 -1.10
C MET A 136 16.55 -5.45 -1.40
N ARG A 137 17.03 -6.51 -0.74
CA ARG A 137 18.35 -7.08 -1.06
C ARG A 137 18.28 -7.79 -2.41
N PRO A 138 19.19 -7.48 -3.35
CA PRO A 138 19.24 -8.21 -4.61
C PRO A 138 19.62 -9.68 -4.34
N ALA A 139 18.95 -10.60 -5.04
CA ALA A 139 19.25 -12.03 -5.07
C ALA A 139 20.45 -12.35 -5.96
#